data_AF-A0A255TII8-F1
#
_entry.id   AF-A0A255TII8-F1
#
_cell.length_a   1.000
_cell.length_b   1.000
_cell.length_c   1.000
_cell.angle_alpha   90.00
_cell.angle_beta   90.00
_cell.angle_gamma   90.00
#
_symmetry.space_group_name_H-M   'P 1'
#
loop_
_entity.id
_entity.type
_entity.pdbx_description
1 polymer ?
#
loop_
_entity_poly.entity_id
_entity_poly.type
_entity_poly.pdbx_seq_one_letter_code
_entity_poly.pdbx_strand_id
1 'polypeptide(L)'
;MAETISNNNDITINTTLFGLCEKATYVPTGSRVKAQTFEYSSMNGERLSLLLNSNIDEINHQLDRGIIVRSTPVGNIRAEICQSADHHFLAVNLLRFSNFRYDPVDEVKYFYGHDAEVVSRLFEGQ
;
A
#
# COMPACT_ATOMS: atom_id res chain seq x y z
N MET A 1 -10.05 -1.72 2.92
CA MET A 1 -9.39 -1.48 1.62
C MET A 1 -10.30 -1.64 0.40
N ALA A 2 -11.00 -2.76 0.22
CA ALA A 2 -11.73 -3.04 -1.04
C ALA A 2 -12.71 -1.93 -1.48
N GLU A 3 -13.54 -1.42 -0.57
CA GLU A 3 -14.48 -0.31 -0.85
C GLU A 3 -13.74 0.98 -1.26
N THR A 4 -12.63 1.29 -0.58
CA THR A 4 -11.79 2.44 -0.87
C THR A 4 -11.24 2.39 -2.30
N ILE A 5 -10.83 1.21 -2.75
CA ILE A 5 -10.31 0.99 -4.10
C ILE A 5 -11.42 0.98 -5.14
N SER A 6 -12.59 0.41 -4.85
CA SER A 6 -13.73 0.42 -5.78
C SER A 6 -14.29 1.82 -6.02
N ASN A 7 -14.11 2.73 -5.07
CA ASN A 7 -14.55 4.12 -5.19
C ASN A 7 -13.49 5.06 -5.80
N ASN A 8 -12.29 4.55 -6.13
CA ASN A 8 -11.26 5.34 -6.80
C ASN A 8 -11.54 5.40 -8.31
N ASN A 9 -11.71 6.61 -8.85
CA ASN A 9 -12.07 6.84 -10.25
C ASN A 9 -11.01 6.35 -11.26
N ASP A 10 -9.76 6.17 -10.82
CA ASP A 10 -8.67 5.66 -11.65
C ASP A 10 -8.59 4.13 -11.61
N ILE A 11 -9.51 3.46 -10.92
CA ILE A 11 -9.59 2.01 -10.81
C ILE A 11 -10.89 1.52 -11.44
N THR A 12 -10.77 0.55 -12.34
CA THR A 12 -11.91 -0.23 -12.83
C THR A 12 -11.87 -1.63 -12.26
N ILE A 13 -13.00 -2.09 -11.71
CA ILE A 13 -13.19 -3.47 -11.26
C ILE A 13 -14.09 -4.16 -12.27
N ASN A 14 -13.54 -5.15 -12.97
CA ASN A 14 -14.30 -6.01 -13.87
C ASN A 14 -14.52 -7.37 -13.24
N THR A 15 -15.76 -7.84 -13.24
CA THR A 15 -16.11 -9.21 -12.87
C THR A 15 -15.99 -10.13 -14.07
N THR A 16 -15.42 -11.31 -13.85
CA THR A 16 -15.20 -12.36 -14.85
C THR A 16 -15.77 -13.68 -14.31
N LEU A 17 -15.94 -14.68 -15.18
CA LEU A 17 -16.49 -16.00 -14.83
C LEU A 17 -17.82 -15.91 -14.06
N PHE A 18 -18.82 -15.26 -14.64
CA PHE A 18 -20.16 -15.13 -14.04
C PHE A 18 -20.17 -14.48 -12.64
N GLY A 19 -19.22 -13.59 -12.34
CA GLY A 19 -19.13 -12.90 -11.05
C GLY A 19 -18.20 -13.56 -10.03
N LEU A 20 -17.50 -14.64 -10.39
CA LEU A 20 -16.62 -15.37 -9.47
C LEU A 20 -15.21 -14.78 -9.33
N CYS A 21 -14.80 -13.92 -10.25
CA CYS A 21 -13.44 -13.36 -10.26
C CYS A 21 -13.46 -11.87 -10.53
N GLU A 22 -12.99 -11.07 -9.59
CA GLU A 22 -12.80 -9.64 -9.74
C GLU A 22 -11.37 -9.32 -10.21
N LYS A 23 -11.26 -8.41 -11.16
CA LYS A 23 -9.98 -7.88 -11.64
C LYS A 23 -9.99 -6.36 -11.55
N ALA A 24 -9.19 -5.83 -10.64
CA ALA A 24 -8.88 -4.41 -10.56
C ALA A 24 -7.81 -4.03 -11.60
N THR A 25 -8.04 -2.92 -12.30
CA THR A 25 -7.16 -2.37 -13.34
C THR A 25 -6.99 -0.88 -13.12
N TYR A 26 -5.76 -0.40 -13.15
CA TYR A 26 -5.43 1.03 -13.10
C TYR A 26 -5.64 1.62 -14.49
N VAL A 27 -6.61 2.54 -14.62
CA VAL A 27 -7.11 3.07 -15.89
C VAL A 27 -6.03 3.78 -16.71
N PRO A 28 -5.16 4.64 -16.14
CA PRO A 28 -4.19 5.41 -16.92
C PRO A 28 -3.19 4.57 -17.71
N THR A 29 -2.86 3.35 -17.26
CA THR A 29 -1.88 2.48 -17.91
C THR A 29 -2.42 1.12 -18.36
N GLY A 30 -3.63 0.77 -17.92
CA GLY A 30 -4.21 -0.57 -18.13
C GLY A 30 -3.56 -1.66 -17.27
N SER A 31 -2.69 -1.30 -16.34
CA SER A 31 -1.98 -2.26 -15.49
C SER A 31 -2.89 -2.91 -14.46
N ARG A 32 -2.68 -4.21 -14.22
CA ARG A 32 -3.43 -4.95 -13.20
C ARG A 32 -3.05 -4.44 -11.81
N VAL A 33 -4.05 -4.24 -10.95
CA VAL A 33 -3.84 -3.91 -9.53
C VAL A 33 -3.96 -5.17 -8.68
N LYS A 34 -3.04 -5.33 -7.72
CA LYS A 34 -3.02 -6.43 -6.75
C LYS A 34 -3.07 -5.88 -5.34
N ALA A 35 -3.81 -6.57 -4.47
CA ALA A 35 -3.80 -6.31 -3.04
C ALA A 35 -2.75 -7.18 -2.34
N GLN A 36 -2.04 -6.62 -1.38
CA GLN A 36 -1.09 -7.33 -0.51
C GLN A 36 -1.22 -6.81 0.93
N THR A 37 -0.75 -7.62 1.88
CA THR A 37 -0.77 -7.27 3.29
C THR A 37 0.58 -7.58 3.93
N PHE A 38 1.08 -6.65 4.73
CA PHE A 38 2.32 -6.79 5.49
C PHE A 38 2.06 -6.43 6.95
N GLU A 39 2.59 -7.24 7.86
CA GLU A 39 2.52 -6.98 9.30
C GLU A 39 3.86 -6.40 9.77
N TYR A 40 3.81 -5.44 10.69
CA TYR A 40 4.96 -4.73 11.23
C TYR A 40 4.90 -4.74 12.76
N SER A 41 6.08 -4.80 13.39
CA SER A 41 6.19 -4.48 14.82
C SER A 41 5.74 -3.04 15.06
N SER A 42 5.42 -2.68 16.31
CA SER A 42 5.01 -1.30 16.60
C SER A 42 6.06 -0.30 16.14
N MET A 43 7.34 -0.54 16.47
CA MET A 43 8.45 0.34 16.09
C MET A 43 8.59 0.50 14.56
N ASN A 44 8.53 -0.61 13.80
CA ASN A 44 8.64 -0.53 12.35
C ASN A 44 7.39 0.07 11.72
N GLY A 45 6.20 -0.21 12.24
CA GLY A 45 4.94 0.37 11.77
C GLY A 45 4.88 1.88 11.99
N GLU A 46 5.33 2.39 13.14
CA GLU A 46 5.46 3.84 13.37
C GLU A 46 6.46 4.46 12.38
N ARG A 47 7.60 3.79 12.15
CA ARG A 47 8.59 4.25 11.17
C ARG A 47 8.02 4.31 9.75
N LEU A 48 7.25 3.29 9.35
CA LEU A 48 6.54 3.29 8.06
C LEU A 48 5.56 4.45 7.98
N SER A 49 4.76 4.68 9.03
CA SER A 49 3.81 5.79 9.10
C SER A 49 4.49 7.16 8.92
N LEU A 50 5.65 7.36 9.56
CA LEU A 50 6.44 8.59 9.40
C LEU A 50 6.96 8.76 7.97
N LEU A 51 7.48 7.70 7.36
CA LEU A 51 7.96 7.74 5.97
C LEU A 51 6.83 8.05 5.00
N LEU A 52 5.67 7.39 5.14
CA LEU A 52 4.50 7.62 4.29
C LEU A 52 3.90 9.03 4.44
N ASN A 53 4.21 9.72 5.53
CA ASN A 53 3.84 11.11 5.79
C ASN A 53 4.95 12.12 5.44
N SER A 54 6.09 11.64 4.94
CA SER A 54 7.21 12.47 4.49
C SER A 54 7.07 12.81 3.00
N ASN A 55 7.83 13.80 2.53
CA ASN A 55 7.92 14.08 1.10
C ASN A 55 8.71 12.98 0.36
N ILE A 56 8.55 12.92 -0.96
CA ILE A 56 9.13 11.85 -1.78
C ILE A 56 10.66 11.85 -1.78
N ASP A 57 11.28 13.03 -1.68
CA ASP A 57 12.74 13.19 -1.64
C ASP A 57 13.32 12.55 -0.37
N GLU A 58 12.66 12.71 0.77
CA GLU A 58 13.06 12.08 2.03
C GLU A 58 12.90 10.56 1.97
N ILE A 59 11.81 10.05 1.39
CA ILE A 59 11.62 8.61 1.21
C ILE A 59 12.73 8.03 0.33
N ASN A 60 13.03 8.67 -0.81
CA ASN A 60 14.13 8.28 -1.69
C ASN A 60 15.48 8.32 -0.97
N HIS A 61 15.77 9.40 -0.25
CA HIS A 61 17.01 9.54 0.50
C HIS A 61 17.19 8.43 1.56
N GLN A 62 16.11 8.05 2.27
CA GLN A 62 16.15 6.94 3.22
C GLN A 62 16.40 5.59 2.53
N LEU A 63 15.73 5.35 1.40
CA LEU A 63 15.93 4.15 0.58
C LEU A 63 17.38 4.05 0.05
N ASP A 64 17.96 5.15 -0.42
CA ASP A 64 19.33 5.20 -0.94
C ASP A 64 20.39 4.93 0.15
N ARG A 65 20.06 5.24 1.40
CA ARG A 65 20.87 4.88 2.57
C ARG A 65 20.68 3.42 3.02
N GLY A 66 19.89 2.63 2.30
CA GLY A 66 19.60 1.23 2.61
C GLY A 66 18.70 1.06 3.83
N ILE A 67 17.95 2.10 4.21
CA ILE A 67 17.01 2.02 5.33
C ILE A 67 15.76 1.29 4.84
N ILE A 68 15.53 0.13 5.44
CA ILE A 68 14.39 -0.74 5.09
C ILE A 68 13.51 -0.92 6.32
N VAL A 69 12.21 -0.69 6.15
CA VAL A 69 11.22 -1.02 7.17
C VAL A 69 10.77 -2.45 6.96
N ARG A 70 11.32 -3.40 7.72
CA ARG A 70 11.04 -4.83 7.55
C ARG A 70 9.72 -5.24 8.19
N SER A 71 8.95 -6.03 7.45
CA SER A 71 7.79 -6.76 7.92
C SER A 71 8.20 -7.78 9.00
N THR A 72 7.20 -8.32 9.70
CA THR A 72 7.34 -9.42 10.64
C THR A 72 6.16 -10.38 10.42
N PRO A 73 6.32 -11.69 10.66
CA PRO A 73 5.20 -12.63 10.60
C PRO A 73 4.06 -12.31 11.58
N VAL A 74 4.40 -11.69 12.72
CA VAL A 74 3.44 -11.28 13.75
C VAL A 74 3.76 -9.86 14.20
N GLY A 75 2.87 -8.93 13.84
CA GLY A 75 2.95 -7.51 14.14
C GLY A 75 1.63 -6.99 14.69
N ASN A 76 1.61 -5.74 15.16
CA ASN A 76 0.39 -5.05 15.58
C ASN A 76 0.05 -3.86 14.68
N ILE A 77 0.84 -3.62 13.63
CA ILE A 77 0.55 -2.66 12.57
C ILE A 77 0.50 -3.43 11.26
N ARG A 78 -0.63 -3.37 10.58
CA ARG A 78 -0.86 -3.97 9.28
C ARG A 78 -0.85 -2.89 8.21
N ALA A 79 -0.04 -3.05 7.17
CA ALA A 79 -0.22 -2.32 5.92
C ALA A 79 -1.07 -3.18 4.98
N GLU A 80 -2.22 -2.68 4.59
CA GLU A 80 -2.95 -3.17 3.41
C GLU A 80 -2.55 -2.28 2.23
N ILE A 81 -2.03 -2.87 1.16
CA ILE A 81 -1.64 -2.12 -0.04
C ILE A 81 -2.41 -2.59 -1.26
N CYS A 82 -2.64 -1.69 -2.21
CA CYS A 82 -3.09 -2.01 -3.56
C CYS A 82 -2.17 -1.33 -4.56
N GLN A 83 -1.50 -2.13 -5.39
CA GLN A 83 -0.42 -1.67 -6.26
C GLN A 83 -0.65 -2.13 -7.70
N SER A 84 -0.43 -1.24 -8.67
CA SER A 84 -0.42 -1.62 -10.09
C SER A 84 0.86 -2.35 -10.47
N ALA A 85 0.77 -3.27 -11.44
CA ALA A 85 1.90 -4.09 -11.88
C ALA A 85 3.08 -3.30 -12.49
N ASP A 86 2.85 -2.06 -12.90
CA ASP A 86 3.86 -1.11 -13.41
C ASP A 86 4.34 -0.13 -12.33
N HIS A 87 3.88 -0.27 -11.09
CA HIS A 87 4.20 0.61 -9.96
C HIS A 87 3.79 2.09 -10.14
N HIS A 88 2.93 2.42 -11.11
CA HIS A 88 2.42 3.77 -11.30
C HIS A 88 1.19 4.12 -10.44
N PHE A 89 0.70 3.17 -9.64
CA PHE A 89 -0.36 3.37 -8.66
C PHE A 89 -0.06 2.57 -7.41
N LEU A 90 -0.20 3.23 -6.25
CA LEU A 90 -0.11 2.60 -4.94
C LEU A 90 -1.09 3.27 -3.98
N ALA A 91 -1.97 2.48 -3.37
CA ALA A 91 -2.75 2.86 -2.22
C ALA A 91 -2.24 2.12 -0.98
N VAL A 92 -2.08 2.80 0.14
CA VAL A 92 -1.61 2.25 1.42
C VAL A 92 -2.56 2.61 2.54
N ASN A 93 -3.05 1.62 3.26
CA ASN A 93 -3.81 1.79 4.50
C ASN A 93 -3.05 1.15 5.65
N LEU A 94 -2.68 1.94 6.65
CA LEU A 94 -2.07 1.45 7.88
C LEU A 94 -3.14 1.26 8.94
N LEU A 95 -3.21 0.06 9.50
CA LEU A 95 -4.17 -0.35 10.51
C LEU A 95 -3.44 -0.82 11.77
N ARG A 96 -3.87 -0.38 12.94
CA ARG A 96 -3.37 -0.85 14.22
C ARG A 96 -4.30 -1.88 14.82
N PHE A 97 -3.76 -3.04 15.16
CA PHE A 97 -4.49 -4.03 15.94
C PHE A 97 -4.41 -3.66 17.43
N SER A 98 -5.55 -3.27 18.00
CA SER A 98 -5.69 -3.01 19.44
C SER A 98 -7.08 -3.42 19.89
N ASN A 99 -7.23 -3.89 21.15
CA ASN A 99 -8.55 -4.26 21.70
C ASN A 99 -9.36 -5.21 20.79
N PHE A 100 -8.71 -6.20 20.17
CA PHE A 100 -9.30 -7.18 19.25
C PHE A 100 -9.94 -6.59 17.97
N ARG A 101 -9.52 -5.40 17.55
CA ARG A 101 -9.98 -4.74 16.32
C ARG A 101 -8.84 -4.04 15.59
N TYR A 102 -9.04 -3.77 14.31
CA TYR A 102 -8.17 -2.94 13.51
C TYR A 102 -8.75 -1.52 13.43
N ASP A 103 -8.01 -0.54 13.93
CA ASP A 103 -8.35 0.88 13.80
C ASP A 103 -7.34 1.54 12.83
N PRO A 104 -7.77 2.45 11.93
CA PRO A 104 -6.85 3.19 11.06
C PRO A 104 -5.80 3.96 11.86
N VAL A 105 -4.55 3.88 11.43
CA VAL A 105 -3.45 4.74 11.94
C VAL A 105 -3.57 6.14 11.36
N ASP A 106 -4.01 6.25 10.12
CA ASP A 106 -4.17 7.48 9.34
C ASP A 106 -5.17 7.23 8.19
N GLU A 107 -5.49 8.26 7.41
CA GLU A 107 -6.23 8.11 6.15
C GLU A 107 -5.46 7.26 5.14
N VAL A 108 -6.20 6.65 4.19
CA VAL A 108 -5.59 5.90 3.08
C VAL A 108 -4.79 6.86 2.22
N LYS A 109 -3.52 6.54 2.01
CA LYS A 109 -2.61 7.35 1.18
C LYS A 109 -2.56 6.79 -0.23
N TYR A 110 -2.61 7.69 -1.20
CA TYR A 110 -2.54 7.35 -2.62
C TYR A 110 -1.30 8.01 -3.22
N PHE A 111 -0.58 7.23 -4.02
CA PHE A 111 0.57 7.67 -4.77
C PHE A 111 0.36 7.29 -6.23
N TYR A 112 0.84 8.14 -7.14
CA TYR A 112 0.66 8.00 -8.58
C TYR A 112 1.98 8.29 -9.31
N GLY A 113 2.20 7.64 -10.46
CA GLY A 113 3.38 7.85 -11.29
C GLY A 113 4.68 7.62 -10.52
N HIS A 114 5.62 8.57 -10.63
CA HIS A 114 6.93 8.46 -10.00
C HIS A 114 6.87 8.30 -8.48
N ASP A 115 5.94 8.98 -7.80
CA ASP A 115 5.80 8.85 -6.34
C ASP A 115 5.38 7.42 -5.97
N ALA A 116 4.51 6.80 -6.77
CA ALA A 116 4.12 5.41 -6.57
C ALA A 116 5.32 4.47 -6.76
N GLU A 117 6.17 4.69 -7.77
CA GLU A 117 7.38 3.91 -8.01
C GLU A 117 8.32 3.96 -6.80
N VAL A 118 8.57 5.17 -6.29
CA VAL A 118 9.47 5.39 -5.15
C VAL A 118 8.92 4.74 -3.89
N VAL A 119 7.66 5.01 -3.54
CA VAL A 119 7.06 4.49 -2.30
C VAL A 119 6.87 2.97 -2.35
N SER A 120 6.65 2.41 -3.54
CA SER A 120 6.55 0.96 -3.75
C SER A 120 7.78 0.19 -3.24
N ARG A 121 8.97 0.80 -3.33
CA ARG A 121 10.24 0.20 -2.86
C ARG A 121 10.26 -0.08 -1.36
N LEU A 122 9.41 0.59 -0.56
CA LEU A 122 9.27 0.29 0.87
C LEU A 122 8.67 -1.10 1.14
N PHE A 123 7.96 -1.66 0.16
CA PHE A 123 7.25 -2.95 0.25
C PHE A 123 7.91 -4.07 -0.54
N GLU A 124 9.02 -3.80 -1.21
CA GLU A 124 9.76 -4.80 -1.99
C GLU A 124 10.57 -5.75 -1.09
N GLY A 125 10.55 -7.05 -1.41
CA GLY A 125 11.36 -8.06 -0.72
C GLY A 125 10.99 -8.26 0.77
N GLN A 126 9.72 -8.06 1.11
CA GLN A 126 9.13 -8.28 2.44
C GLN A 126 8.64 -9.71 2.66
#